data_AF-A0A9P7RME2-F1
#
_entry.id   AF-A0A9P7RME2-F1
#
_cell.length_a   1.000
_cell.length_b   1.000
_cell.length_c   1.000
_cell.angle_alpha   90.00
_cell.angle_beta   90.00
_cell.angle_gamma   90.00
#
_symmetry.space_group_name_H-M   'P 1'
#
loop_
_entity.id
_entity.type
_entity.pdbx_description
1 polymer ?
#
loop_
_entity_poly.entity_id
_entity_poly.type
_entity_poly.pdbx_seq_one_letter_code
_entity_poly.pdbx_strand_id
1 'polypeptide(L)'
;MSKVDLVNAAFLDKLQSMYPSDPSDKVWKNPWYIVACVAFNASNEPEAIPLVFQHALKSTTSHEERLTLARKVRDALYNSAVNSGFAKGINSLVALSKVMPEELKDKKMFRDRTAPLSDFEETGRNFFRQLYGETADSVQTLLDDIYPDLGWFCNTIGYGVVYGCHEILTPLEVSYTLVGTLIANDTPRQINWHLKGARRLGATVEEVKAVREMAMEVASLCGVKWKEGVPELQEDGV
;
A
#
# COMPACT_ATOMS: atom_id res chain seq x y z
N MET A 1 -26.95 4.33 -9.62
CA MET A 1 -25.85 3.35 -9.63
C MET A 1 -24.99 3.69 -8.43
N SER A 2 -24.82 2.76 -7.50
CA SER A 2 -23.94 2.95 -6.35
C SER A 2 -22.48 3.04 -6.83
N LYS A 3 -21.59 3.68 -6.07
CA LYS A 3 -20.15 3.70 -6.43
C LYS A 3 -19.57 2.29 -6.52
N VAL A 4 -20.06 1.37 -5.69
CA VAL A 4 -19.68 -0.05 -5.69
C VAL A 4 -20.09 -0.73 -6.99
N ASP A 5 -21.22 -0.36 -7.61
CA ASP A 5 -21.66 -0.91 -8.89
C ASP A 5 -20.70 -0.56 -10.04
N LEU A 6 -19.91 0.51 -9.89
CA LEU A 6 -18.89 0.92 -10.86
C LEU A 6 -17.61 0.07 -10.74
N VAL A 7 -17.42 -0.64 -9.63
CA VAL A 7 -16.30 -1.56 -9.41
C VAL A 7 -16.62 -2.91 -10.06
N ASN A 8 -16.61 -2.92 -11.40
CA ASN A 8 -16.88 -4.10 -12.21
C ASN A 8 -15.60 -4.67 -12.85
N ALA A 9 -15.71 -5.83 -13.49
CA ALA A 9 -14.57 -6.51 -14.12
C ALA A 9 -13.80 -5.61 -15.10
N ALA A 10 -14.50 -4.83 -15.94
CA ALA A 10 -13.85 -3.95 -16.90
C ALA A 10 -13.01 -2.85 -16.23
N PHE A 11 -13.48 -2.29 -15.11
CA PHE A 11 -12.71 -1.34 -14.32
C PHE A 11 -11.47 -1.99 -13.69
N LEU A 12 -11.62 -3.19 -13.12
CA LEU A 12 -10.50 -3.91 -12.49
C LEU A 12 -9.46 -4.39 -13.53
N ASP A 13 -9.91 -4.83 -14.70
CA ASP A 13 -9.05 -5.20 -15.84
C ASP A 13 -8.29 -3.98 -16.37
N LYS A 14 -8.95 -2.81 -16.43
CA LYS A 14 -8.31 -1.53 -16.77
C LYS A 14 -7.15 -1.25 -15.79
N LEU A 15 -7.40 -1.31 -14.48
CA LEU A 15 -6.35 -1.09 -13.47
C LEU A 15 -5.19 -2.09 -13.63
N GLN A 16 -5.50 -3.38 -13.79
CA GLN A 16 -4.48 -4.41 -13.99
C GLN A 16 -3.60 -4.14 -15.22
N SER A 17 -4.19 -3.65 -16.31
CA SER A 17 -3.49 -3.38 -17.56
C SER A 17 -2.59 -2.13 -17.55
N MET A 18 -2.73 -1.25 -16.54
CA MET A 18 -1.90 -0.05 -16.43
C MET A 18 -0.47 -0.35 -16.02
N TYR A 19 -0.26 -1.41 -15.24
CA TYR A 19 1.08 -1.78 -14.77
C TYR A 19 1.87 -2.46 -15.91
N PRO A 20 3.13 -2.06 -16.18
CA PRO A 20 3.96 -2.68 -17.20
C PRO A 20 4.01 -4.20 -17.06
N SER A 21 3.94 -4.93 -18.18
CA SER A 21 3.90 -6.39 -18.18
C SER A 21 5.16 -7.00 -17.55
N ASP A 22 4.98 -7.89 -16.56
CA ASP A 22 6.05 -8.71 -16.00
C ASP A 22 6.24 -9.97 -16.88
N PRO A 23 7.48 -10.35 -17.27
CA PRO A 23 7.74 -11.52 -18.12
C PRO A 23 7.24 -12.87 -17.57
N SER A 24 6.92 -12.95 -16.27
CA SER A 24 6.47 -14.18 -15.62
C SER A 24 4.95 -14.37 -15.60
N ASP A 25 4.16 -13.39 -16.05
CA ASP A 25 2.68 -13.40 -16.08
C ASP A 25 2.00 -13.71 -14.72
N LYS A 26 2.75 -13.61 -13.61
CA LYS A 26 2.26 -13.92 -12.27
C LYS A 26 1.47 -12.74 -11.69
N VAL A 27 0.16 -12.89 -11.51
CA VAL A 27 -0.73 -11.79 -11.05
C VAL A 27 -0.29 -11.17 -9.72
N TRP A 28 0.28 -11.96 -8.78
CA TRP A 28 0.73 -11.44 -7.48
C TRP A 28 2.00 -10.59 -7.55
N LYS A 29 2.66 -10.54 -8.72
CA LYS A 29 3.75 -9.59 -9.01
C LYS A 29 3.25 -8.29 -9.60
N ASN A 30 2.06 -8.26 -10.20
CA ASN A 30 1.41 -7.03 -10.62
C ASN A 30 0.71 -6.42 -9.38
N PRO A 31 1.14 -5.25 -8.88
CA PRO A 31 0.65 -4.70 -7.62
C PRO A 31 -0.74 -4.05 -7.71
N TRP A 32 -1.45 -4.13 -8.84
CA TRP A 32 -2.72 -3.43 -9.06
C TRP A 32 -3.74 -3.67 -7.94
N TYR A 33 -3.84 -4.92 -7.44
CA TYR A 33 -4.79 -5.28 -6.39
C TYR A 33 -4.39 -4.68 -5.03
N ILE A 34 -3.09 -4.52 -4.76
CA ILE A 34 -2.57 -3.82 -3.58
C ILE A 34 -2.99 -2.36 -3.65
N VAL A 35 -2.66 -1.68 -4.76
CA VAL A 35 -2.92 -0.25 -4.97
C VAL A 35 -4.42 0.05 -4.91
N ALA A 36 -5.23 -0.78 -5.57
CA ALA A 36 -6.68 -0.64 -5.56
C ALA A 36 -7.25 -0.81 -4.16
N CYS A 37 -6.85 -1.87 -3.42
CA CYS A 37 -7.36 -2.11 -2.08
C CYS A 37 -7.03 -0.97 -1.10
N VAL A 38 -5.79 -0.46 -1.13
CA VAL A 38 -5.41 0.62 -0.20
C VAL A 38 -6.08 1.95 -0.57
N ALA A 39 -6.31 2.22 -1.85
CA ALA A 39 -7.02 3.42 -2.30
C ALA A 39 -8.51 3.37 -1.95
N PHE A 40 -9.19 2.22 -2.12
CA PHE A 40 -10.57 2.02 -1.65
C PHE A 40 -10.67 2.12 -0.11
N ASN A 41 -9.71 1.53 0.61
CA ASN A 41 -9.63 1.63 2.06
C ASN A 41 -9.52 3.09 2.51
N ALA A 42 -8.58 3.85 1.94
CA ALA A 42 -8.39 5.27 2.26
C ALA A 42 -9.62 6.12 1.92
N SER A 43 -10.32 5.78 0.83
CA SER A 43 -11.56 6.42 0.40
C SER A 43 -12.79 6.00 1.21
N ASN A 44 -12.65 5.09 2.18
CA ASN A 44 -13.74 4.55 3.01
C ASN A 44 -14.83 3.84 2.19
N GLU A 45 -14.42 3.02 1.22
CA GLU A 45 -15.31 2.18 0.40
C GLU A 45 -14.99 0.68 0.62
N PRO A 46 -15.21 0.14 1.83
CA PRO A 46 -14.81 -1.23 2.19
C PRO A 46 -15.52 -2.31 1.36
N GLU A 47 -16.69 -2.03 0.80
CA GLU A 47 -17.47 -2.95 -0.04
C GLU A 47 -16.79 -3.26 -1.38
N ALA A 48 -15.86 -2.41 -1.84
CA ALA A 48 -15.08 -2.65 -3.05
C ALA A 48 -13.96 -3.68 -2.84
N ILE A 49 -13.47 -3.84 -1.60
CA ILE A 49 -12.34 -4.73 -1.26
C ILE A 49 -12.62 -6.20 -1.62
N PRO A 50 -13.79 -6.79 -1.27
CA PRO A 50 -14.18 -8.12 -1.74
C PRO A 50 -14.13 -8.29 -3.26
N LEU A 51 -14.55 -7.27 -4.02
CA LEU A 51 -14.63 -7.33 -5.49
C LEU A 51 -13.24 -7.39 -6.10
N VAL A 52 -12.32 -6.54 -5.61
CA VAL A 52 -10.91 -6.55 -6.02
C VAL A 52 -10.27 -7.91 -5.71
N PHE A 53 -10.45 -8.42 -4.48
CA PHE A 53 -9.87 -9.69 -4.06
C PHE A 53 -10.38 -10.88 -4.88
N GLN A 54 -11.71 -10.98 -5.07
CA GLN A 54 -12.31 -12.06 -5.85
C GLN A 54 -11.90 -11.99 -7.33
N HIS A 55 -11.76 -10.79 -7.89
CA HIS A 55 -11.27 -10.63 -9.26
C HIS A 55 -9.83 -11.10 -9.40
N ALA A 56 -8.94 -10.65 -8.51
CA ALA A 56 -7.53 -11.06 -8.50
C ALA A 56 -7.35 -12.58 -8.30
N LEU A 57 -8.23 -13.23 -7.52
CA LEU A 57 -8.21 -14.69 -7.34
C LEU A 57 -8.47 -15.48 -8.64
N LYS A 58 -9.20 -14.92 -9.62
CA LYS A 58 -9.49 -15.63 -10.88
C LYS A 58 -8.23 -15.91 -11.70
N SER A 59 -7.19 -15.10 -11.51
CA SER A 59 -5.89 -15.22 -12.21
C SER A 59 -4.87 -16.06 -11.43
N THR A 60 -5.29 -16.73 -10.35
CA THR A 60 -4.44 -17.65 -9.58
C THR A 60 -4.74 -19.10 -9.94
N THR A 61 -3.71 -19.93 -10.00
CA THR A 61 -3.79 -21.31 -10.48
C THR A 61 -3.57 -22.36 -9.39
N SER A 62 -2.88 -21.99 -8.31
CA SER A 62 -2.54 -22.90 -7.21
C SER A 62 -2.99 -22.36 -5.84
N HIS A 63 -3.08 -23.25 -4.85
CA HIS A 63 -3.37 -22.86 -3.46
C HIS A 63 -2.35 -21.87 -2.91
N GLU A 64 -1.06 -22.07 -3.19
CA GLU A 64 0.02 -21.20 -2.73
C GLU A 64 -0.09 -19.78 -3.29
N GLU A 65 -0.49 -19.64 -4.56
CA GLU A 65 -0.72 -18.33 -5.18
C GLU A 65 -1.91 -17.61 -4.56
N ARG A 66 -3.00 -18.35 -4.30
CA ARG A 66 -4.19 -17.83 -3.61
C ARG A 66 -3.85 -17.37 -2.20
N LEU A 67 -3.07 -18.16 -1.47
CA LEU A 67 -2.63 -17.85 -0.11
C LEU A 67 -1.70 -16.64 -0.07
N THR A 68 -0.76 -16.55 -1.02
CA THR A 68 0.13 -15.40 -1.19
C THR A 68 -0.69 -14.14 -1.44
N LEU A 69 -1.62 -14.15 -2.39
CA LEU A 69 -2.51 -13.03 -2.69
C LEU A 69 -3.31 -12.61 -1.44
N ALA A 70 -3.91 -13.58 -0.73
CA ALA A 70 -4.70 -13.33 0.47
C ALA A 70 -3.88 -12.72 1.62
N ARG A 71 -2.62 -13.12 1.77
CA ARG A 71 -1.68 -12.52 2.73
C ARG A 71 -1.34 -11.08 2.34
N LYS A 72 -0.97 -10.85 1.07
CA LYS A 72 -0.62 -9.52 0.57
C LYS A 72 -1.76 -8.51 0.69
N VAL A 73 -2.99 -8.88 0.34
CA VAL A 73 -4.16 -7.99 0.49
C VAL A 73 -4.40 -7.64 1.96
N ARG A 74 -4.36 -8.61 2.87
CA ARG A 74 -4.55 -8.36 4.30
C ARG A 74 -3.46 -7.45 4.88
N ASP A 75 -2.20 -7.72 4.55
CA ASP A 75 -1.09 -6.91 5.07
C ASP A 75 -1.07 -5.51 4.44
N ALA A 76 -1.45 -5.35 3.17
CA ALA A 76 -1.60 -4.04 2.53
C ALA A 76 -2.69 -3.17 3.21
N LEU A 77 -3.84 -3.77 3.54
CA LEU A 77 -4.92 -3.09 4.27
C LEU A 77 -4.48 -2.72 5.69
N TYR A 78 -3.74 -3.61 6.37
CA TYR A 78 -3.17 -3.32 7.68
C TYR A 78 -2.16 -2.16 7.64
N ASN A 79 -1.19 -2.21 6.70
CA ASN A 79 -0.18 -1.15 6.53
C ASN A 79 -0.84 0.19 6.21
N SER A 80 -1.80 0.21 5.28
CA SER A 80 -2.50 1.45 4.93
C SER A 80 -3.36 2.03 6.07
N ALA A 81 -3.79 1.23 7.05
CA ALA A 81 -4.62 1.69 8.17
C ALA A 81 -3.97 2.78 9.02
N VAL A 82 -2.63 2.79 9.12
CA VAL A 82 -1.88 3.81 9.88
C VAL A 82 -2.06 5.20 9.26
N ASN A 83 -2.09 5.30 7.93
CA ASN A 83 -2.24 6.58 7.23
C ASN A 83 -3.70 6.91 6.86
N SER A 84 -4.51 5.91 6.52
CA SER A 84 -5.92 6.10 6.15
C SER A 84 -6.86 6.30 7.35
N GLY A 85 -6.44 5.81 8.52
CA GLY A 85 -7.23 5.76 9.75
C GLY A 85 -7.61 4.33 10.11
N PHE A 86 -7.34 3.94 11.36
CA PHE A 86 -7.55 2.56 11.85
C PHE A 86 -8.98 2.04 11.65
N ALA A 87 -10.00 2.90 11.83
CA ALA A 87 -11.40 2.52 11.64
C ALA A 87 -11.70 2.07 10.19
N LYS A 88 -11.11 2.75 9.19
CA LYS A 88 -11.27 2.37 7.78
C LYS A 88 -10.59 1.03 7.52
N GLY A 89 -9.38 0.84 8.04
CA GLY A 89 -8.65 -0.43 7.95
C GLY A 89 -9.44 -1.60 8.55
N ILE A 90 -10.07 -1.41 9.72
CA ILE A 90 -10.95 -2.41 10.35
C ILE A 90 -12.13 -2.74 9.43
N ASN A 91 -12.85 -1.74 8.92
CA ASN A 91 -14.00 -1.96 8.04
C ASN A 91 -13.60 -2.74 6.78
N SER A 92 -12.48 -2.39 6.16
CA SER A 92 -11.94 -3.06 4.96
C SER A 92 -11.56 -4.52 5.25
N LEU A 93 -10.87 -4.79 6.36
CA LEU A 93 -10.52 -6.16 6.76
C LEU A 93 -11.73 -7.00 7.14
N VAL A 94 -12.75 -6.41 7.77
CA VAL A 94 -14.03 -7.07 8.05
C VAL A 94 -14.77 -7.40 6.76
N ALA A 95 -14.82 -6.48 5.79
CA ALA A 95 -15.44 -6.74 4.49
C ALA A 95 -14.74 -7.89 3.76
N LEU A 96 -13.40 -7.86 3.73
CA LEU A 96 -12.59 -8.94 3.15
C LEU A 96 -12.81 -10.29 3.84
N SER A 97 -12.87 -10.32 5.17
CA SER A 97 -12.99 -11.59 5.91
C SER A 97 -14.29 -12.34 5.64
N LYS A 98 -15.36 -11.62 5.27
CA LYS A 98 -16.67 -12.20 4.93
C LYS A 98 -16.64 -13.04 3.65
N VAL A 99 -15.75 -12.74 2.72
CA VAL A 99 -15.63 -13.45 1.43
C VAL A 99 -14.41 -14.36 1.34
N MET A 100 -13.46 -14.23 2.27
CA MET A 100 -12.24 -15.02 2.27
C MET A 100 -12.53 -16.47 2.69
N PRO A 101 -12.12 -17.48 1.89
CA PRO A 101 -12.18 -18.89 2.28
C PRO A 101 -11.36 -19.18 3.55
N GLU A 102 -11.77 -20.15 4.37
CA GLU A 102 -11.08 -20.47 5.63
C GLU A 102 -9.64 -20.94 5.42
N GLU A 103 -9.38 -21.68 4.35
CA GLU A 103 -8.04 -22.15 4.00
C GLU A 103 -7.07 -21.02 3.62
N LEU A 104 -7.58 -19.81 3.34
CA LEU A 104 -6.76 -18.62 3.06
C LEU A 104 -6.60 -17.70 4.28
N LYS A 105 -7.22 -18.03 5.42
CA LYS A 105 -7.14 -17.25 6.66
C LYS A 105 -6.04 -17.77 7.58
N ASP A 106 -4.86 -17.15 7.50
CA ASP A 106 -3.81 -17.37 8.52
C ASP A 106 -4.36 -17.18 9.94
N LYS A 107 -4.00 -18.10 10.83
CA LYS A 107 -4.37 -18.07 12.26
C LYS A 107 -3.22 -17.60 13.16
N LYS A 108 -2.03 -17.41 12.58
CA LYS A 108 -0.82 -16.94 13.27
C LYS A 108 -0.43 -15.54 12.78
N MET A 109 0.17 -14.75 13.66
CA MET A 109 0.74 -13.45 13.30
C MET A 109 2.11 -13.64 12.63
N PHE A 110 2.42 -12.75 11.69
CA PHE A 110 3.74 -12.65 11.06
C PHE A 110 4.70 -11.72 11.82
N ARG A 111 4.17 -10.71 12.52
CA ARG A 111 4.98 -9.79 13.33
C ARG A 111 5.37 -10.44 14.66
N ASP A 112 6.66 -10.38 15.00
CA ASP A 112 7.19 -10.89 16.27
C ASP A 112 6.76 -9.99 17.43
N ARG A 113 5.90 -10.50 18.31
CA ARG A 113 5.43 -9.74 19.49
C ARG A 113 6.43 -9.71 20.65
N THR A 114 7.52 -10.46 20.55
CA THR A 114 8.49 -10.67 21.62
C THR A 114 9.81 -9.95 21.38
N ALA A 115 10.07 -9.51 20.16
CA ALA A 115 11.22 -8.68 19.84
C ALA A 115 11.18 -7.37 20.65
N PRO A 116 12.32 -6.93 21.22
CA PRO A 116 12.41 -5.67 21.94
C PRO A 116 12.22 -4.49 20.97
N LEU A 117 11.72 -3.37 21.49
CA LEU A 117 11.47 -2.16 20.67
C LEU A 117 12.73 -1.63 19.96
N SER A 118 13.92 -1.86 20.52
CA SER A 118 15.19 -1.50 19.90
C SER A 118 15.42 -2.19 18.55
N ASP A 119 14.98 -3.44 18.41
CA ASP A 119 15.17 -4.23 17.19
C ASP A 119 14.22 -3.71 16.09
N PHE A 120 13.01 -3.30 16.49
CA PHE A 120 12.09 -2.61 15.59
C PHE A 120 12.58 -1.22 15.21
N GLU A 121 13.18 -0.48 16.13
CA GLU A 121 13.78 0.81 15.81
C GLU A 121 14.92 0.67 14.81
N GLU A 122 15.79 -0.34 14.96
CA GLU A 122 16.85 -0.64 14.00
C GLU A 122 16.26 -1.01 12.63
N THR A 123 15.30 -1.94 12.60
CA THR A 123 14.58 -2.34 11.38
C THR A 123 13.97 -1.13 10.69
N GLY A 124 13.31 -0.27 11.46
CA GLY A 124 12.64 0.91 10.96
C GLY A 124 13.60 1.95 10.41
N ARG A 125 14.70 2.27 11.11
CA ARG A 125 15.74 3.17 10.59
C ARG A 125 16.35 2.64 9.29
N ASN A 126 16.58 1.33 9.20
CA ASN A 126 17.13 0.71 7.99
C ASN A 126 16.16 0.81 6.81
N PHE A 127 14.87 0.54 7.02
CA PHE A 127 13.88 0.69 5.95
C PHE A 127 13.62 2.16 5.60
N PHE A 128 13.56 3.04 6.59
CA PHE A 128 13.41 4.49 6.40
C PHE A 128 14.53 5.05 5.52
N ARG A 129 15.79 4.67 5.77
CA ARG A 129 16.93 5.08 4.93
C ARG A 129 16.85 4.55 3.51
N GLN A 130 16.39 3.32 3.30
CA GLN A 130 16.18 2.79 1.95
C GLN A 130 15.12 3.59 1.18
N LEU A 131 14.01 3.95 1.85
CA LEU A 131 12.91 4.68 1.24
C LEU A 131 13.24 6.17 1.00
N TYR A 132 13.87 6.84 1.96
CA TYR A 132 14.15 8.27 1.88
C TYR A 132 15.53 8.62 1.31
N GLY A 133 16.43 7.65 1.17
CA GLY A 133 17.77 7.84 0.61
C GLY A 133 18.52 8.99 1.27
N GLU A 134 19.09 9.88 0.46
CA GLU A 134 19.84 11.06 0.93
C GLU A 134 19.00 12.04 1.75
N THR A 135 17.67 12.00 1.63
CA THR A 135 16.76 12.85 2.41
C THR A 135 16.36 12.25 3.76
N ALA A 136 16.83 11.05 4.10
CA ALA A 136 16.42 10.36 5.33
C ALA A 136 16.70 11.20 6.58
N ASP A 137 17.92 11.71 6.74
CA ASP A 137 18.28 12.44 7.95
C ASP A 137 17.51 13.78 8.06
N SER A 138 17.24 14.46 6.94
CA SER A 138 16.49 15.72 6.93
C SER A 138 15.00 15.51 7.21
N VAL A 139 14.39 14.45 6.66
CA VAL A 139 13.01 14.08 6.99
C VAL A 139 12.91 13.64 8.45
N GLN A 140 13.86 12.87 8.97
CA GLN A 140 13.87 12.46 10.37
C GLN A 140 13.98 13.66 11.31
N THR A 141 14.93 14.57 11.03
CA THR A 141 15.11 15.82 11.80
C THR A 141 13.82 16.63 11.81
N LEU A 142 13.15 16.77 10.66
CA LEU A 142 11.85 17.44 10.57
C LEU A 142 10.80 16.80 11.49
N LEU A 143 10.72 15.46 11.52
CA LEU A 143 9.74 14.75 12.36
C LEU A 143 10.05 14.93 13.86
N ASP A 144 11.32 14.83 14.24
CA ASP A 144 11.80 15.04 15.62
C ASP A 144 11.52 16.48 16.08
N ASP A 145 11.79 17.47 15.23
CA ASP A 145 11.61 18.90 15.54
C ASP A 145 10.14 19.31 15.64
N ILE A 146 9.24 18.71 14.83
CA ILE A 146 7.80 18.96 14.93
C ILE A 146 7.28 18.43 16.27
N TYR A 147 7.62 17.19 16.61
CA TYR A 147 7.26 16.56 17.87
C TYR A 147 8.08 15.27 18.07
N PRO A 148 8.95 15.16 19.10
CA PRO A 148 9.81 13.98 19.26
C PRO A 148 9.09 12.63 19.32
N ASP A 149 7.88 12.58 19.88
CA ASP A 149 7.08 11.34 19.89
C ASP A 149 6.69 10.91 18.47
N LEU A 150 6.50 11.85 17.54
CA LEU A 150 6.25 11.55 16.13
C LEU A 150 7.48 10.94 15.48
N GLY A 151 8.67 11.51 15.72
CA GLY A 151 9.92 10.97 15.22
C GLY A 151 10.21 9.55 15.73
N TRP A 152 10.03 9.32 17.03
CA TRP A 152 10.12 7.99 17.63
C TRP A 152 9.07 7.03 17.07
N PHE A 153 7.80 7.47 16.96
CA PHE A 153 6.71 6.68 16.41
C PHE A 153 7.00 6.26 14.97
N CYS A 154 7.48 7.18 14.13
CA CYS A 154 7.82 6.89 12.75
C CYS A 154 8.90 5.81 12.68
N ASN A 155 10.04 5.97 13.34
CA ASN A 155 11.11 4.96 13.27
C ASN A 155 10.69 3.62 13.87
N THR A 156 10.17 3.63 15.09
CA THR A 156 9.98 2.39 15.85
C THR A 156 8.68 1.69 15.47
N ILE A 157 7.57 2.43 15.47
CA ILE A 157 6.23 1.84 15.31
C ILE A 157 5.84 1.77 13.84
N GLY A 158 5.94 2.88 13.12
CA GLY A 158 5.58 2.96 11.70
C GLY A 158 6.51 2.10 10.85
N TYR A 159 7.77 2.50 10.72
CA TYR A 159 8.74 1.84 9.84
C TYR A 159 9.30 0.54 10.41
N GLY A 160 9.35 0.40 11.73
CA GLY A 160 9.78 -0.84 12.39
C GLY A 160 8.68 -1.89 12.45
N VAL A 161 7.69 -1.69 13.32
CA VAL A 161 6.65 -2.70 13.61
C VAL A 161 5.68 -2.88 12.44
N VAL A 162 5.15 -1.80 11.87
CA VAL A 162 4.10 -1.87 10.85
C VAL A 162 4.72 -2.23 9.50
N TYR A 163 5.55 -1.35 8.95
CA TYR A 163 6.07 -1.46 7.59
C TYR A 163 7.29 -2.37 7.45
N GLY A 164 8.04 -2.61 8.53
CA GLY A 164 9.29 -3.39 8.48
C GLY A 164 9.10 -4.90 8.33
N CYS A 165 7.87 -5.41 8.36
CA CYS A 165 7.55 -6.83 8.20
C CYS A 165 7.55 -7.25 6.72
N HIS A 166 8.73 -7.49 6.16
CA HIS A 166 8.88 -7.81 4.74
C HIS A 166 8.68 -9.29 4.35
N GLU A 167 8.16 -10.13 5.26
CA GLU A 167 7.84 -11.54 4.96
C GLU A 167 6.64 -11.69 4.00
N ILE A 168 5.76 -10.68 3.94
CA ILE A 168 4.53 -10.71 3.15
C ILE A 168 4.62 -9.76 1.95
N LEU A 169 4.86 -8.47 2.23
CA LEU A 169 5.04 -7.44 1.23
C LEU A 169 6.52 -7.13 1.10
N THR A 170 7.00 -7.02 -0.14
CA THR A 170 8.36 -6.51 -0.37
C THR A 170 8.46 -5.04 0.06
N PRO A 171 9.67 -4.50 0.30
CA PRO A 171 9.86 -3.07 0.57
C PRO A 171 9.18 -2.16 -0.47
N LEU A 172 9.25 -2.54 -1.74
CA LEU A 172 8.63 -1.79 -2.82
C LEU A 172 7.08 -1.84 -2.76
N GLU A 173 6.51 -3.02 -2.48
CA GLU A 173 5.06 -3.15 -2.30
C GLU A 173 4.55 -2.36 -1.10
N VAL A 174 5.30 -2.33 0.01
CA VAL A 174 5.01 -1.44 1.13
C VAL A 174 5.00 0.02 0.66
N SER A 175 5.97 0.45 -0.14
CA SER A 175 5.97 1.80 -0.73
C SER A 175 4.73 2.06 -1.60
N TYR A 176 4.28 1.08 -2.39
CA TYR A 176 3.05 1.20 -3.17
C TYR A 176 1.79 1.31 -2.28
N THR A 177 1.74 0.64 -1.12
CA THR A 177 0.65 0.83 -0.16
C THR A 177 0.57 2.28 0.33
N LEU A 178 1.73 2.90 0.55
CA LEU A 178 1.84 4.29 0.99
C LEU A 178 1.39 5.24 -0.13
N VAL A 179 1.91 5.07 -1.35
CA VAL A 179 1.51 5.90 -2.51
C VAL A 179 0.00 5.87 -2.73
N GLY A 180 -0.61 4.68 -2.80
CA GLY A 180 -2.05 4.55 -3.04
C GLY A 180 -2.90 5.18 -1.94
N THR A 181 -2.51 5.00 -0.67
CA THR A 181 -3.20 5.57 0.48
C THR A 181 -3.12 7.10 0.50
N LEU A 182 -1.91 7.65 0.28
CA LEU A 182 -1.65 9.08 0.37
C LEU A 182 -2.31 9.87 -0.77
N ILE A 183 -2.37 9.29 -1.97
CA ILE A 183 -3.14 9.85 -3.09
C ILE A 183 -4.62 9.94 -2.72
N ALA A 184 -5.22 8.86 -2.24
CA ALA A 184 -6.64 8.86 -1.85
C ALA A 184 -6.95 9.79 -0.66
N ASN A 185 -5.96 10.08 0.20
CA ASN A 185 -6.09 11.00 1.34
C ASN A 185 -5.81 12.48 1.00
N ASP A 186 -5.36 12.81 -0.21
CA ASP A 186 -4.95 14.18 -0.62
C ASP A 186 -3.81 14.77 0.25
N THR A 187 -2.69 14.05 0.37
CA THR A 187 -1.51 14.48 1.15
C THR A 187 -0.27 14.70 0.26
N PRO A 188 -0.19 15.81 -0.51
CA PRO A 188 0.78 15.99 -1.61
C PRO A 188 2.25 15.96 -1.19
N ARG A 189 2.60 16.46 0.00
CA ARG A 189 3.99 16.38 0.50
C ARG A 189 4.45 14.93 0.61
N GLN A 190 3.64 14.09 1.24
CA GLN A 190 3.97 12.68 1.43
C GLN A 190 3.88 11.91 0.11
N ILE A 191 2.93 12.24 -0.78
CA ILE A 191 2.86 11.64 -2.13
C ILE A 191 4.22 11.83 -2.85
N ASN A 192 4.76 13.05 -2.87
CA ASN A 192 6.06 13.32 -3.48
C ASN A 192 7.19 12.47 -2.88
N TRP A 193 7.24 12.34 -1.55
CA TRP A 193 8.25 11.54 -0.87
C TRP A 193 8.17 10.06 -1.26
N HIS A 194 6.97 9.49 -1.28
CA HIS A 194 6.78 8.07 -1.53
C HIS A 194 6.84 7.67 -3.01
N LEU A 195 6.57 8.59 -3.94
CA LEU A 195 6.87 8.39 -5.36
C LEU A 195 8.39 8.26 -5.60
N LYS A 196 9.20 9.14 -4.98
CA LYS A 196 10.67 9.05 -5.02
C LYS A 196 11.18 7.81 -4.27
N GLY A 197 10.56 7.47 -3.14
CA GLY A 197 10.88 6.27 -2.38
C GLY A 197 10.67 4.98 -3.18
N ALA A 198 9.58 4.88 -3.95
CA ALA A 198 9.35 3.74 -4.84
C ALA A 198 10.47 3.60 -5.89
N ARG A 199 10.96 4.71 -6.45
CA ARG A 199 12.12 4.70 -7.38
C ARG A 199 13.39 4.19 -6.71
N ARG A 200 13.70 4.64 -5.49
CA ARG A 200 14.86 4.17 -4.72
C ARG A 200 14.79 2.69 -4.37
N LEU A 201 13.58 2.17 -4.19
CA LEU A 201 13.31 0.76 -3.94
C LEU A 201 13.26 -0.10 -5.22
N GLY A 202 13.59 0.47 -6.37
CA GLY A 202 13.83 -0.26 -7.61
C GLY A 202 12.70 -0.24 -8.64
N ALA A 203 11.56 0.41 -8.35
CA ALA A 203 10.50 0.56 -9.36
C ALA A 203 10.98 1.41 -10.53
N THR A 204 10.60 1.11 -11.77
CA THR A 204 10.85 1.97 -12.95
C THR A 204 10.02 3.26 -12.90
N VAL A 205 10.32 4.22 -13.78
CA VAL A 205 9.50 5.45 -13.90
C VAL A 205 8.07 5.10 -14.33
N GLU A 206 7.95 4.15 -15.25
CA GLU A 206 6.68 3.66 -15.80
C GLU A 206 5.86 2.94 -14.73
N GLU A 207 6.49 2.10 -13.90
CA GLU A 207 5.83 1.42 -12.79
C GLU A 207 5.29 2.42 -11.75
N VAL A 208 6.07 3.45 -11.40
CA VAL A 208 5.63 4.50 -10.46
C VAL A 208 4.49 5.34 -11.04
N LYS A 209 4.55 5.70 -12.33
CA LYS A 209 3.46 6.39 -13.03
C LYS A 209 2.19 5.53 -13.05
N ALA A 210 2.31 4.24 -13.35
CA ALA A 210 1.17 3.31 -13.34
C ALA A 210 0.53 3.19 -11.94
N VAL A 211 1.33 3.05 -10.88
CA VAL A 211 0.80 2.99 -9.50
C VAL A 211 0.08 4.26 -9.10
N ARG A 212 0.64 5.42 -9.48
CA ARG A 212 -0.01 6.71 -9.26
C ARG A 212 -1.34 6.80 -10.00
N GLU A 213 -1.36 6.48 -11.29
CA GLU A 213 -2.56 6.52 -12.12
C GLU A 213 -3.66 5.58 -11.62
N MET A 214 -3.30 4.34 -11.24
CA MET A 214 -4.24 3.38 -10.63
C MET A 214 -4.87 3.95 -9.36
N ALA A 215 -4.08 4.54 -8.47
CA ALA A 215 -4.59 5.14 -7.24
C ALA A 215 -5.52 6.33 -7.53
N MET A 216 -5.18 7.15 -8.52
CA MET A 216 -6.01 8.28 -8.95
C MET A 216 -7.35 7.83 -9.55
N GLU A 217 -7.35 6.79 -10.38
CA GLU A 217 -8.57 6.23 -10.97
C GLU A 217 -9.53 5.70 -9.90
N VAL A 218 -9.00 4.96 -8.93
CA VAL A 218 -9.78 4.46 -7.78
C VAL A 218 -10.30 5.62 -6.92
N ALA A 219 -9.44 6.56 -6.53
CA ALA A 219 -9.82 7.69 -5.71
C ALA A 219 -10.87 8.59 -6.42
N SER A 220 -10.72 8.82 -7.72
CA SER A 220 -11.69 9.58 -8.53
C SER A 220 -13.04 8.87 -8.61
N LEU A 221 -13.06 7.55 -8.79
CA LEU A 221 -14.29 6.75 -8.73
C LEU A 221 -14.97 6.88 -7.37
N CYS A 222 -14.19 6.96 -6.30
CA CYS A 222 -14.69 7.20 -4.94
C CYS A 222 -15.11 8.66 -4.67
N GLY A 223 -14.92 9.57 -5.63
CA GLY A 223 -15.31 10.97 -5.52
C GLY A 223 -14.29 11.87 -4.80
N VAL A 224 -13.05 11.41 -4.62
CA VAL A 224 -11.96 12.23 -4.10
C VAL A 224 -11.68 13.38 -5.08
N LYS A 225 -11.53 14.59 -4.54
CA LYS A 225 -11.14 15.80 -5.28
C LYS A 225 -9.90 16.39 -4.62
N TRP A 226 -8.76 16.31 -5.30
CA TRP A 226 -7.51 16.87 -4.80
C TRP A 226 -7.52 18.39 -4.85
N LYS A 227 -7.08 19.04 -3.76
CA LYS A 227 -7.11 20.50 -3.65
C LYS A 227 -6.16 21.20 -4.62
N GLU A 228 -4.97 20.62 -4.80
CA GLU A 228 -3.86 21.22 -5.57
C GLU A 228 -3.39 20.29 -6.70
N GLY A 229 -4.17 19.25 -7.01
CA GLY A 229 -3.77 18.16 -7.91
C GLY A 229 -2.87 17.13 -7.22
N VAL A 230 -2.61 16.02 -7.93
CA VAL A 230 -1.72 14.96 -7.45
C VAL A 230 -0.31 15.23 -7.97
N PRO A 231 0.72 15.27 -7.10
CA PRO A 231 2.08 15.50 -7.56
C PRO A 231 2.54 14.45 -8.59
N GLU A 232 3.28 14.89 -9.60
CA GLU A 232 3.93 14.03 -10.59
C GLU A 232 5.28 13.53 -10.07
N LEU A 233 5.73 12.37 -10.59
CA LEU A 233 7.12 11.96 -10.38
C LEU A 233 8.04 12.90 -11.17
N GLN A 234 8.88 13.66 -10.48
CA GLN A 234 9.91 14.48 -11.11
C GLN A 234 10.95 13.59 -11.77
N GLU A 235 11.25 13.82 -13.06
CA GLU A 235 12.14 12.96 -13.86
C GLU A 235 13.60 12.96 -13.35
N ASP A 236 13.97 13.96 -12.54
CA ASP A 236 15.37 14.27 -12.21
C ASP A 236 15.80 13.88 -10.78
N GLY A 237 15.00 13.11 -10.02
CA GLY A 237 15.25 12.94 -8.58
C GLY A 237 15.15 11.52 -8.06
N VAL A 238 16.27 10.80 -8.06
CA VAL A 238 16.59 9.85 -6.99
C VAL A 238 17.07 10.66 -5.79
#